data_AF-A0A8H6TYQ4-F1
#
_entry.id   AF-A0A8H6TYQ4-F1
#
_cell.length_a   1.000
_cell.length_b   1.000
_cell.length_c   1.000
_cell.angle_alpha   90.00
_cell.angle_beta   90.00
_cell.angle_gamma   90.00
#
_symmetry.space_group_name_H-M   'P 1'
#
loop_
_entity.id
_entity.type
_entity.pdbx_description
1 polymer ?
#
loop_
_entity_poly.entity_id
_entity_poly.type
_entity_poly.pdbx_seq_one_letter_code
_entity_poly.pdbx_strand_id
1 'polypeptide(L)'
;MSRLLISLLPARIRNIIVMLGYPADRAEALEIVYRAGGWGRASTLHPDKDRRAYEVTPPAVSSEDEGMRRTLCDMALLIFHLVLSTWTFDGVDVPMAARIVTWNLHRYPSGVFPLLGAGRLALMRSRPDEAIEHYTRAMEVQTQYRNLHHVSLWEIAIAHLALGDPARSLGYWRQLEEEATWSKAIYTYGMAVCLLASSEGEESARFEEAKRLMEKVPTLRQKIAGKSIPVEKFVARKARKFISQNRLALPALEISYTFAAIAHAPRRVLETRMLPEVHKVVAYLTANPGSTGYWDDYCLARFLEGVCLRFVAFPDPDALLDPADSASATISRDDASAGSKAAFEAVFEHGPKIELDHHLVYYAHYEYGRLMACLDDEAEAKKQFELVLSGNHLEVGPSGRKGRYSLANALQMRTNAALDALHQKRL
;
A
#
# COMPACT_ATOMS: atom_id res chain seq x y z
N MET A 1 12.48 -17.97 11.64
CA MET A 1 12.10 -17.54 10.27
C MET A 1 11.07 -18.46 9.61
N SER A 2 11.32 -19.77 9.46
CA SER A 2 10.34 -20.68 8.83
C SER A 2 8.95 -20.65 9.48
N ARG A 3 8.86 -20.74 10.81
CA ARG A 3 7.59 -20.60 11.57
C ARG A 3 6.86 -19.29 11.26
N LEU A 4 7.60 -18.17 11.19
CA LEU A 4 7.04 -16.86 10.88
C LEU A 4 6.46 -16.83 9.46
N LEU A 5 7.17 -17.37 8.47
CA LEU A 5 6.69 -17.47 7.09
C LEU A 5 5.44 -18.34 6.97
N ILE A 6 5.38 -19.46 7.69
CA ILE A 6 4.21 -20.34 7.70
C ILE A 6 3.00 -19.63 8.34
N SER A 7 3.23 -18.80 9.37
CA SER A 7 2.18 -18.02 10.03
C SER A 7 1.49 -17.01 9.11
N LEU A 8 2.13 -16.62 8.00
CA LEU A 8 1.59 -15.69 7.01
C LEU A 8 0.71 -16.39 5.96
N LEU A 9 0.68 -17.73 5.94
CA LEU A 9 -0.11 -18.48 4.98
C LEU A 9 -1.61 -18.42 5.32
N PRO A 10 -2.49 -18.46 4.30
CA PRO A 10 -3.93 -18.57 4.51
C PRO A 10 -4.29 -19.75 5.41
N ALA A 11 -5.30 -19.59 6.26
CA ALA A 11 -5.65 -20.55 7.31
C ALA A 11 -5.75 -22.01 6.80
N ARG A 12 -6.36 -22.23 5.63
CA ARG A 12 -6.48 -23.57 5.03
C ARG A 12 -5.12 -24.23 4.75
N ILE A 13 -4.18 -23.49 4.18
CA ILE A 13 -2.84 -23.98 3.85
C ILE A 13 -2.02 -24.14 5.13
N ARG A 14 -2.10 -23.15 6.03
CA ARG A 14 -1.43 -23.15 7.32
C ARG A 14 -1.81 -24.38 8.14
N ASN A 15 -3.09 -24.74 8.21
CA ASN A 15 -3.57 -25.89 8.97
C ASN A 15 -3.00 -27.23 8.45
N ILE A 16 -2.84 -27.38 7.13
CA ILE A 16 -2.20 -28.57 6.53
C ILE A 16 -0.73 -28.66 6.95
N ILE A 17 0.00 -27.55 6.88
CA ILE A 17 1.43 -27.51 7.23
C ILE A 17 1.63 -27.77 8.73
N VAL A 18 0.75 -27.25 9.58
CA VAL A 18 0.74 -27.54 11.03
C VAL A 18 0.47 -29.01 11.30
N MET A 19 -0.46 -29.64 10.57
CA MET A 19 -0.70 -31.09 10.65
C MET A 19 0.53 -31.92 10.28
N LEU A 20 1.38 -31.43 9.37
CA LEU A 20 2.66 -32.06 9.01
C LEU A 20 3.78 -31.81 10.05
N GLY A 21 3.46 -31.21 11.21
CA GLY A 21 4.39 -31.02 12.32
C GLY A 21 5.18 -29.71 12.27
N TYR A 22 4.86 -28.79 11.36
CA TYR A 22 5.52 -27.49 11.29
C TYR A 22 4.69 -26.42 12.02
N PRO A 23 5.12 -25.94 13.19
CA PRO A 23 4.35 -24.95 13.96
C PRO A 23 4.25 -23.63 13.19
N ALA A 24 3.16 -22.90 13.42
CA ALA A 24 2.83 -21.66 12.72
C ALA A 24 2.44 -20.51 13.66
N ASP A 25 2.73 -20.63 14.97
CA ASP A 25 2.43 -19.58 15.93
C ASP A 25 3.28 -18.34 15.66
N ARG A 26 2.61 -17.22 15.35
CA ARG A 26 3.27 -15.97 14.98
C ARG A 26 3.93 -15.31 16.17
N ALA A 27 3.25 -15.27 17.31
CA ALA A 27 3.75 -14.59 18.51
C ALA A 27 5.02 -15.27 19.04
N GLU A 28 5.04 -16.61 19.08
CA GLU A 28 6.21 -17.40 19.45
C GLU A 28 7.34 -17.23 18.43
N ALA A 29 7.01 -17.17 17.13
CA ALA A 29 8.01 -16.95 16.09
C ALA A 29 8.70 -15.58 16.23
N LEU A 30 7.92 -14.52 16.45
CA LEU A 30 8.45 -13.16 16.67
C LEU A 30 9.28 -13.09 17.94
N GLU A 31 8.81 -13.70 19.04
CA GLU A 31 9.53 -13.77 20.31
C GLU A 31 10.92 -14.40 20.14
N ILE A 32 11.03 -15.49 19.37
CA ILE A 32 12.32 -16.13 19.09
C ILE A 32 13.25 -15.21 18.30
N VAL A 33 12.72 -14.40 17.37
CA VAL A 33 13.53 -13.46 16.59
C VAL A 33 13.98 -12.28 17.47
N TYR A 34 13.09 -11.75 18.32
CA TYR A 34 13.41 -10.67 19.27
C TYR A 34 14.53 -11.03 20.27
N ARG A 35 14.56 -12.28 20.73
CA ARG A 35 15.58 -12.77 21.67
C ARG A 35 17.01 -12.63 21.15
N ALA A 36 17.22 -12.66 19.84
CA ALA A 36 18.56 -12.45 19.27
C ALA A 36 19.14 -11.09 19.67
N GLY A 37 18.26 -10.11 19.97
CA GLY A 37 18.66 -8.80 20.45
C GLY A 37 18.33 -8.46 21.88
N GLY A 38 17.69 -9.36 22.60
CA GLY A 38 17.09 -8.99 23.89
C GLY A 38 16.11 -7.82 23.73
N TRP A 39 15.39 -7.78 22.62
CA TRP A 39 14.32 -6.81 22.42
C TRP A 39 13.11 -7.20 23.28
N GLY A 40 12.96 -6.56 24.45
CA GLY A 40 11.75 -6.71 25.26
C GLY A 40 10.53 -6.11 24.57
N ARG A 41 9.34 -6.73 24.74
CA ARG A 41 8.09 -6.24 24.13
C ARG A 41 7.82 -4.78 24.50
N ALA A 42 7.37 -4.00 23.53
CA ALA A 42 7.08 -2.57 23.70
C ALA A 42 6.19 -2.26 24.90
N SER A 43 5.16 -3.09 25.10
CA SER A 43 4.17 -2.97 26.16
C SER A 43 4.71 -3.21 27.58
N THR A 44 5.94 -3.71 27.74
CA THR A 44 6.50 -4.11 29.05
C THR A 44 7.58 -3.16 29.58
N LEU A 45 8.07 -2.22 28.77
CA LEU A 45 9.24 -1.40 29.10
C LEU A 45 8.91 0.03 29.55
N HIS A 46 7.74 0.57 29.22
CA HIS A 46 7.33 1.91 29.66
C HIS A 46 5.82 1.99 29.94
N PRO A 47 5.39 2.25 31.20
CA PRO A 47 4.00 2.54 31.53
C PRO A 47 3.55 3.94 31.06
N ASP A 48 4.51 4.83 30.77
CA ASP A 48 4.25 6.16 30.22
C ASP A 48 4.08 6.11 28.70
N LYS A 49 3.01 6.75 28.23
CA LYS A 49 2.59 6.78 26.81
C LYS A 49 3.49 7.65 25.92
N ASP A 50 4.68 8.05 26.36
CA ASP A 50 5.60 8.84 25.55
C ASP A 50 6.32 7.95 24.53
N ARG A 51 5.79 7.94 23.30
CA ARG A 51 6.31 7.16 22.17
C ARG A 51 7.78 7.48 21.87
N ARG A 52 8.27 8.70 22.11
CA ARG A 52 9.65 9.09 21.75
C ARG A 52 10.69 8.48 22.69
N ALA A 53 10.42 8.45 23.99
CA ALA A 53 11.31 7.83 24.97
C ALA A 53 11.47 6.32 24.72
N TYR A 54 10.40 5.66 24.27
CA TYR A 54 10.43 4.26 23.89
C TYR A 54 11.35 3.97 22.69
N GLU A 55 11.28 4.79 21.65
CA GLU A 55 12.00 4.58 20.38
C GLU A 55 13.52 4.65 20.49
N VAL A 56 14.04 5.26 21.56
CA VAL A 56 15.49 5.34 21.83
C VAL A 56 15.96 4.26 22.82
N THR A 57 15.07 3.39 23.30
CA THR A 57 15.43 2.36 24.28
C THR A 57 16.33 1.30 23.64
N PRO A 58 17.59 1.13 24.11
CA PRO A 58 18.55 0.20 23.52
C PRO A 58 18.14 -1.26 23.70
N PRO A 59 18.73 -2.20 22.93
CA PRO A 59 18.59 -3.63 23.15
C PRO A 59 19.26 -4.07 24.46
N ALA A 60 18.78 -5.16 25.07
CA ALA A 60 19.43 -5.73 26.26
C ALA A 60 20.74 -6.46 25.93
N VAL A 61 20.89 -6.96 24.70
CA VAL A 61 22.18 -7.49 24.20
C VAL A 61 23.03 -6.31 23.74
N SER A 62 24.18 -6.13 24.37
CA SER A 62 25.14 -5.04 24.09
C SER A 62 25.77 -5.18 22.70
N SER A 63 26.43 -4.13 22.22
CA SER A 63 27.22 -4.18 20.99
C SER A 63 28.49 -5.03 21.09
N GLU A 64 28.94 -5.34 22.31
CA GLU A 64 30.12 -6.18 22.56
C GLU A 64 29.75 -7.67 22.53
N ASP A 65 28.52 -7.99 22.96
CA ASP A 65 27.99 -9.35 23.01
C ASP A 65 27.14 -9.71 21.78
N GLU A 66 26.95 -8.77 20.85
CA GLU A 66 26.21 -9.02 19.61
C GLU A 66 27.01 -9.90 18.63
N GLY A 67 26.30 -10.52 17.70
CA GLY A 67 26.90 -11.24 16.58
C GLY A 67 26.04 -11.12 15.33
N MET A 68 26.51 -11.66 14.20
CA MET A 68 25.81 -11.58 12.90
C MET A 68 24.33 -12.00 12.99
N ARG A 69 24.01 -12.99 13.84
CA ARG A 69 22.64 -13.44 14.07
C ARG A 69 21.71 -12.29 14.47
N ARG A 70 22.17 -11.37 15.31
CA ARG A 70 21.39 -10.22 15.74
C ARG A 70 21.02 -9.34 14.57
N THR A 71 22.00 -8.92 13.77
CA THR A 71 21.78 -8.06 12.61
C THR A 71 20.79 -8.68 11.61
N LEU A 72 20.91 -10.00 11.35
CA LEU A 72 19.98 -10.71 10.47
C LEU A 72 18.56 -10.80 11.05
N CYS A 73 18.43 -10.99 12.36
CA CYS A 73 17.14 -10.97 13.06
C CYS A 73 16.52 -9.57 13.03
N ASP A 74 17.30 -8.50 13.24
CA ASP A 74 16.84 -7.12 13.14
C ASP A 74 16.32 -6.83 11.73
N MET A 75 17.06 -7.20 10.68
CA MET A 75 16.58 -7.05 9.30
C MET A 75 15.27 -7.82 9.05
N ALA A 76 15.15 -9.04 9.58
CA ALA A 76 13.92 -9.81 9.46
C ALA A 76 12.73 -9.15 10.17
N LEU A 77 12.94 -8.58 11.36
CA LEU A 77 11.94 -7.83 12.10
C LEU A 77 11.54 -6.55 11.35
N LEU A 78 12.50 -5.81 10.78
CA LEU A 78 12.22 -4.64 9.96
C LEU A 78 11.38 -5.01 8.72
N ILE A 79 11.71 -6.09 8.02
CA ILE A 79 10.89 -6.57 6.90
C ILE A 79 9.48 -6.92 7.37
N PHE A 80 9.34 -7.63 8.49
CA PHE A 80 8.04 -8.03 9.00
C PHE A 80 7.17 -6.83 9.41
N HIS A 81 7.71 -5.92 10.23
CA HIS A 81 6.95 -4.81 10.78
C HIS A 81 6.76 -3.64 9.81
N LEU A 82 7.69 -3.43 8.86
CA LEU A 82 7.65 -2.27 7.96
C LEU A 82 7.23 -2.59 6.51
N VAL A 83 7.49 -3.80 6.02
CA VAL A 83 7.19 -4.19 4.62
C VAL A 83 5.98 -5.11 4.57
N LEU A 84 5.96 -6.18 5.38
CA LEU A 84 4.85 -7.13 5.39
C LEU A 84 3.59 -6.57 6.06
N SER A 85 3.70 -5.48 6.81
CA SER A 85 2.57 -4.76 7.42
C SER A 85 1.53 -4.25 6.42
N THR A 86 1.90 -4.08 5.14
CA THR A 86 0.95 -3.79 4.05
C THR A 86 0.00 -4.96 3.74
N TRP A 87 0.36 -6.17 4.19
CA TRP A 87 -0.33 -7.42 3.89
C TRP A 87 -0.88 -8.13 5.13
N THR A 88 -0.27 -7.89 6.30
CA THR A 88 -0.67 -8.47 7.58
C THR A 88 -0.73 -7.41 8.66
N PHE A 89 -1.65 -7.55 9.61
CA PHE A 89 -1.83 -6.59 10.70
C PHE A 89 -1.46 -7.21 12.05
N ASP A 90 -1.82 -8.48 12.25
CA ASP A 90 -1.57 -9.17 13.50
C ASP A 90 -0.06 -9.40 13.75
N GLY A 91 0.40 -8.97 14.93
CA GLY A 91 1.79 -9.01 15.36
C GLY A 91 2.66 -7.85 14.86
N VAL A 92 2.12 -6.92 14.05
CA VAL A 92 2.86 -5.74 13.59
C VAL A 92 3.11 -4.78 14.76
N ASP A 93 4.37 -4.37 14.95
CA ASP A 93 4.83 -3.48 16.01
C ASP A 93 5.82 -2.46 15.39
N VAL A 94 5.27 -1.36 14.87
CA VAL A 94 6.05 -0.26 14.27
C VAL A 94 6.92 0.46 15.30
N PRO A 95 6.47 0.70 16.56
CA PRO A 95 7.33 1.22 17.61
C PRO A 95 8.59 0.36 17.84
N MET A 96 8.46 -0.96 17.84
CA MET A 96 9.62 -1.85 17.93
C MET A 96 10.54 -1.71 16.72
N ALA A 97 9.98 -1.64 15.50
CA ALA A 97 10.78 -1.39 14.31
C ALA A 97 11.54 -0.06 14.40
N ALA A 98 10.93 0.99 14.94
CA ALA A 98 11.58 2.27 15.16
C ALA A 98 12.79 2.16 16.11
N ARG A 99 12.67 1.40 17.22
CA ARG A 99 13.83 1.10 18.09
C ARG A 99 14.96 0.41 17.36
N ILE A 100 14.63 -0.60 16.56
CA ILE A 100 15.61 -1.35 15.78
C ILE A 100 16.31 -0.43 14.77
N VAL A 101 15.56 0.42 14.06
CA VAL A 101 16.10 1.40 13.12
C VAL A 101 17.03 2.38 13.85
N THR A 102 16.56 3.01 14.93
CA THR A 102 17.33 4.00 15.70
C THR A 102 18.65 3.42 16.20
N TRP A 103 18.61 2.24 16.81
CA TRP A 103 19.82 1.55 17.28
C TRP A 103 20.80 1.28 16.12
N ASN A 104 20.29 0.70 15.03
CA ASN A 104 21.15 0.31 13.92
C ASN A 104 21.69 1.51 13.13
N LEU A 105 20.97 2.63 13.04
CA LEU A 105 21.49 3.87 12.47
C LEU A 105 22.57 4.49 13.34
N HIS A 106 22.45 4.42 14.67
CA HIS A 106 23.51 4.88 15.57
C HIS A 106 24.77 4.03 15.41
N ARG A 107 24.62 2.71 15.36
CA ARG A 107 25.71 1.74 15.21
C ARG A 107 26.35 1.76 13.82
N TYR A 108 25.53 1.93 12.78
CA TYR A 108 25.89 1.83 11.37
C TYR A 108 25.27 3.00 10.58
N PRO A 109 25.77 4.25 10.78
CA PRO A 109 25.14 5.45 10.20
C PRO A 109 25.17 5.50 8.67
N SER A 110 26.08 4.74 8.03
CA SER A 110 26.14 4.57 6.57
C SER A 110 25.73 3.15 6.13
N GLY A 111 25.03 2.42 6.99
CA GLY A 111 24.50 1.09 6.65
C GLY A 111 23.29 1.21 5.73
N VAL A 112 23.34 0.54 4.57
CA VAL A 112 22.23 0.57 3.60
C VAL A 112 20.92 0.02 4.18
N PHE A 113 20.94 -1.09 4.94
CA PHE A 113 19.72 -1.69 5.49
C PHE A 113 19.06 -0.84 6.58
N PRO A 114 19.80 -0.25 7.55
CA PRO A 114 19.24 0.73 8.48
C PRO A 114 18.62 1.94 7.76
N LEU A 115 19.27 2.46 6.71
CA LEU A 115 18.74 3.57 5.91
C LEU A 115 17.45 3.20 5.16
N LEU A 116 17.41 2.02 4.53
CA LEU A 116 16.18 1.50 3.91
C LEU A 116 15.05 1.31 4.95
N GLY A 117 15.39 0.81 6.14
CA GLY A 117 14.46 0.69 7.26
C GLY A 117 13.92 2.05 7.73
N ALA A 118 14.80 3.07 7.81
CA ALA A 118 14.42 4.43 8.16
C ALA A 118 13.48 5.06 7.13
N GLY A 119 13.78 4.89 5.84
CA GLY A 119 12.89 5.35 4.76
C GLY A 119 11.51 4.69 4.84
N ARG A 120 11.46 3.39 5.11
CA ARG A 120 10.19 2.67 5.23
C ARG A 120 9.41 3.08 6.48
N LEU A 121 10.09 3.28 7.61
CA LEU A 121 9.49 3.80 8.84
C LEU A 121 8.92 5.21 8.64
N ALA A 122 9.63 6.09 7.93
CA ALA A 122 9.17 7.42 7.60
C ALA A 122 7.89 7.39 6.74
N LEU A 123 7.79 6.48 5.75
CA LEU A 123 6.55 6.28 4.99
C LEU A 123 5.38 5.82 5.88
N MET A 124 5.59 4.84 6.76
CA MET A 124 4.56 4.41 7.71
C MET A 124 4.08 5.54 8.63
N ARG A 125 4.95 6.52 8.89
CA ARG A 125 4.66 7.72 9.68
C ARG A 125 4.03 8.86 8.87
N SER A 126 3.68 8.63 7.61
CA SER A 126 3.20 9.66 6.69
C SER A 126 4.19 10.83 6.54
N ARG A 127 5.50 10.52 6.50
CA ARG A 127 6.59 11.46 6.20
C ARG A 127 7.32 11.06 4.89
N PRO A 128 6.69 11.19 3.71
CA PRO A 128 7.33 10.77 2.47
C PRO A 128 8.57 11.60 2.11
N ASP A 129 8.61 12.88 2.46
CA ASP A 129 9.77 13.74 2.22
C ASP A 129 11.03 13.21 2.94
N GLU A 130 10.92 12.91 4.24
CA GLU A 130 11.99 12.28 5.02
C GLU A 130 12.36 10.89 4.47
N ALA A 131 11.38 10.12 3.99
CA ALA A 131 11.64 8.83 3.38
C ALA A 131 12.53 8.95 2.14
N ILE A 132 12.27 9.95 1.28
CA ILE A 132 13.06 10.21 0.07
C ILE A 132 14.52 10.52 0.44
N GLU A 133 14.76 11.31 1.48
CA GLU A 133 16.11 11.61 1.96
C GLU A 133 16.85 10.34 2.39
N HIS A 134 16.21 9.48 3.18
CA HIS A 134 16.80 8.20 3.62
C HIS A 134 17.10 7.26 2.45
N TYR A 135 16.18 7.12 1.49
CA TYR A 135 16.38 6.26 0.33
C TYR A 135 17.45 6.80 -0.62
N THR A 136 17.54 8.12 -0.77
CA THR A 136 18.63 8.78 -1.53
C THR A 136 19.96 8.48 -0.87
N ARG A 137 20.06 8.68 0.45
CA ARG A 137 21.27 8.38 1.20
C ARG A 137 21.64 6.89 1.12
N ALA A 138 20.68 5.98 1.14
CA ALA A 138 20.90 4.54 0.98
C ALA A 138 21.56 4.19 -0.37
N MET A 139 21.26 4.94 -1.43
CA MET A 139 21.90 4.77 -2.74
C MET A 139 23.32 5.36 -2.80
N GLU A 140 23.60 6.42 -2.03
CA GLU A 140 24.91 7.07 -2.01
C GLU A 140 25.97 6.25 -1.26
N VAL A 141 25.58 5.54 -0.20
CA VAL A 141 26.52 4.87 0.71
C VAL A 141 27.05 3.54 0.18
N GLN A 142 26.47 2.98 -0.89
CA GLN A 142 26.97 1.76 -1.51
C GLN A 142 26.70 1.74 -3.01
N THR A 143 27.59 1.12 -3.78
CA THR A 143 27.45 0.94 -5.24
C THR A 143 27.55 -0.53 -5.67
N GLN A 144 27.83 -1.43 -4.72
CA GLN A 144 28.13 -2.84 -4.99
C GLN A 144 26.89 -3.64 -5.40
N TYR A 145 25.73 -3.32 -4.84
CA TYR A 145 24.48 -4.07 -5.05
C TYR A 145 23.43 -3.18 -5.71
N ARG A 146 23.48 -3.08 -7.04
CA ARG A 146 22.56 -2.20 -7.80
C ARG A 146 21.08 -2.48 -7.54
N ASN A 147 20.71 -3.73 -7.25
CA ASN A 147 19.34 -4.08 -6.90
C ASN A 147 18.81 -3.33 -5.65
N LEU A 148 19.68 -2.95 -4.71
CA LEU A 148 19.27 -2.12 -3.57
C LEU A 148 18.96 -0.68 -4.01
N HIS A 149 19.57 -0.18 -5.08
CA HIS A 149 19.20 1.10 -5.69
C HIS A 149 17.81 0.98 -6.30
N HIS A 150 17.50 -0.11 -7.00
CA HIS A 150 16.17 -0.32 -7.55
C HIS A 150 15.08 -0.34 -6.45
N VAL A 151 15.39 -0.86 -5.25
CA VAL A 151 14.48 -0.74 -4.10
C VAL A 151 14.30 0.72 -3.70
N SER A 152 15.37 1.49 -3.52
CA SER A 152 15.28 2.93 -3.21
C SER A 152 14.53 3.72 -4.29
N LEU A 153 14.82 3.49 -5.57
CA LEU A 153 14.15 4.15 -6.70
C LEU A 153 12.65 3.86 -6.71
N TRP A 154 12.26 2.61 -6.45
CA TRP A 154 10.86 2.23 -6.30
C TRP A 154 10.20 2.97 -5.14
N GLU A 155 10.79 2.92 -3.96
CA GLU A 155 10.20 3.54 -2.78
C GLU A 155 10.13 5.08 -2.92
N ILE A 156 11.12 5.71 -3.56
CA ILE A 156 11.09 7.15 -3.87
C ILE A 156 9.98 7.47 -4.90
N ALA A 157 9.82 6.65 -5.93
CA ALA A 157 8.74 6.83 -6.90
C ALA A 157 7.36 6.77 -6.21
N ILE A 158 7.17 5.81 -5.30
CA ILE A 158 5.96 5.68 -4.48
C ILE A 158 5.80 6.84 -3.49
N ALA A 159 6.87 7.31 -2.86
CA ALA A 159 6.85 8.45 -1.95
C ALA A 159 6.38 9.74 -2.66
N HIS A 160 6.84 9.99 -3.88
CA HIS A 160 6.34 11.11 -4.69
C HIS A 160 4.86 10.98 -5.04
N LEU A 161 4.37 9.77 -5.31
CA LEU A 161 2.94 9.52 -5.49
C LEU A 161 2.13 9.76 -4.21
N ALA A 162 2.68 9.43 -3.04
CA ALA A 162 2.08 9.74 -1.73
C ALA A 162 2.03 11.25 -1.46
N LEU A 163 2.93 12.03 -2.07
CA LEU A 163 2.93 13.50 -2.05
C LEU A 163 2.00 14.11 -3.13
N GLY A 164 1.35 13.29 -3.94
CA GLY A 164 0.50 13.76 -5.05
C GLY A 164 1.29 14.42 -6.18
N ASP A 165 2.55 14.00 -6.38
CA ASP A 165 3.46 14.58 -7.37
C ASP A 165 3.91 13.52 -8.41
N PRO A 166 3.06 13.20 -9.40
CA PRO A 166 3.41 12.26 -10.45
C PRO A 166 4.55 12.76 -11.35
N ALA A 167 4.75 14.07 -11.46
CA ALA A 167 5.81 14.64 -12.30
C ALA A 167 7.19 14.28 -11.73
N ARG A 168 7.40 14.49 -10.43
CA ARG A 168 8.66 14.07 -9.77
C ARG A 168 8.82 12.55 -9.70
N SER A 169 7.71 11.79 -9.62
CA SER A 169 7.75 10.33 -9.64
C SER A 169 8.29 9.76 -10.98
N LEU A 170 8.01 10.42 -12.11
CA LEU A 170 8.33 9.94 -13.46
C LEU A 170 9.81 9.59 -13.68
N GLY A 171 10.74 10.40 -13.16
CA GLY A 171 12.18 10.18 -13.35
C GLY A 171 12.65 8.84 -12.78
N TYR A 172 12.13 8.46 -11.62
CA TYR A 172 12.46 7.20 -10.96
C TYR A 172 11.89 5.98 -11.70
N TRP A 173 10.69 6.11 -12.26
CA TRP A 173 10.12 5.06 -13.12
C TRP A 173 10.94 4.84 -14.40
N ARG A 174 11.45 5.92 -15.01
CA ARG A 174 12.34 5.83 -16.19
C ARG A 174 13.62 5.08 -15.85
N GLN A 175 14.26 5.43 -14.73
CA GLN A 175 15.49 4.77 -14.31
C GLN A 175 15.27 3.28 -14.00
N LEU A 176 14.15 2.92 -13.36
CA LEU A 176 13.78 1.52 -13.14
C LEU A 176 13.49 0.77 -14.46
N GLU A 177 12.76 1.40 -15.39
CA GLU A 177 12.48 0.81 -16.70
C GLU A 177 13.72 0.66 -17.56
N GLU A 178 14.75 1.49 -17.37
CA GLU A 178 16.04 1.35 -18.03
C GLU A 178 16.85 0.22 -17.38
N GLU A 179 17.09 0.29 -16.08
CA GLU A 179 18.11 -0.51 -15.39
C GLU A 179 17.63 -1.89 -14.90
N ALA A 180 16.40 -2.00 -14.39
CA ALA A 180 15.97 -3.20 -13.65
C ALA A 180 15.43 -4.29 -14.58
N THR A 181 15.80 -5.57 -14.37
CA THR A 181 15.40 -6.68 -15.26
C THR A 181 14.04 -7.31 -14.94
N TRP A 182 13.46 -6.96 -13.79
CA TRP A 182 12.17 -7.46 -13.31
C TRP A 182 11.09 -6.39 -13.42
N SER A 183 9.82 -6.79 -13.44
CA SER A 183 8.68 -5.88 -13.33
C SER A 183 8.61 -4.76 -14.39
N LYS A 184 9.23 -4.93 -15.56
CA LYS A 184 9.25 -3.93 -16.65
C LYS A 184 7.84 -3.45 -17.02
N ALA A 185 6.85 -4.35 -17.05
CA ALA A 185 5.46 -3.97 -17.31
C ALA A 185 4.90 -2.97 -16.30
N ILE A 186 5.31 -3.06 -15.02
CA ILE A 186 4.90 -2.14 -13.95
C ILE A 186 5.60 -0.80 -14.13
N TYR A 187 6.90 -0.78 -14.39
CA TYR A 187 7.66 0.47 -14.54
C TYR A 187 7.21 1.27 -15.78
N THR A 188 7.04 0.60 -16.91
CA THR A 188 6.49 1.23 -18.13
C THR A 188 5.08 1.77 -17.91
N TYR A 189 4.22 1.05 -17.16
CA TYR A 189 2.90 1.57 -16.80
C TYR A 189 2.99 2.76 -15.85
N GLY A 190 3.87 2.71 -14.84
CA GLY A 190 4.17 3.81 -13.92
C GLY A 190 4.57 5.09 -14.65
N MET A 191 5.45 4.99 -15.65
CA MET A 191 5.81 6.10 -16.53
C MET A 191 4.58 6.67 -17.25
N ALA A 192 3.78 5.79 -17.89
CA ALA A 192 2.63 6.21 -18.67
C ALA A 192 1.58 6.94 -17.81
N VAL A 193 1.26 6.42 -16.62
CA VAL A 193 0.28 7.07 -15.73
C VAL A 193 0.79 8.37 -15.12
N CYS A 194 2.10 8.49 -14.86
CA CYS A 194 2.69 9.75 -14.41
C CYS A 194 2.65 10.81 -15.51
N LEU A 195 2.92 10.44 -16.77
CA LEU A 195 2.79 11.35 -17.92
C LEU A 195 1.35 11.83 -18.11
N LEU A 196 0.37 10.93 -17.98
CA LEU A 196 -1.06 11.28 -18.10
C LEU A 196 -1.56 12.18 -16.96
N ALA A 197 -0.96 12.08 -15.76
CA ALA A 197 -1.37 12.85 -14.58
C ALA A 197 -0.53 14.13 -14.37
N SER A 198 0.57 14.31 -15.09
CA SER A 198 1.45 15.47 -14.95
C SER A 198 0.93 16.68 -15.74
N SER A 199 1.09 17.86 -15.15
CA SER A 199 0.87 19.16 -15.81
C SER A 199 2.15 19.75 -16.41
N GLU A 200 3.32 19.13 -16.22
CA GLU A 200 4.61 19.66 -16.66
C GLU A 200 4.93 19.31 -18.12
N GLY A 201 5.30 20.32 -18.92
CA GLY A 201 5.65 20.17 -20.35
C GLY A 201 4.46 20.30 -21.30
N GLU A 202 4.63 19.88 -22.56
CA GLU A 202 3.56 19.91 -23.56
C GLU A 202 2.61 18.69 -23.44
N GLU A 203 1.30 18.95 -23.31
CA GLU A 203 0.28 17.92 -23.10
C GLU A 203 0.22 16.88 -24.23
N SER A 204 0.26 17.35 -25.49
CA SER A 204 0.26 16.48 -26.67
C SER A 204 1.44 15.51 -26.68
N ALA A 205 2.64 15.99 -26.38
CA ALA A 205 3.86 15.18 -26.35
C ALA A 205 3.82 14.15 -25.22
N ARG A 206 3.37 14.55 -24.01
CA ARG A 206 3.16 13.61 -22.90
C ARG A 206 2.15 12.53 -23.25
N PHE A 207 1.05 12.92 -23.88
CA PHE A 207 -0.02 12.01 -24.26
C PHE A 207 0.48 10.96 -25.28
N GLU A 208 1.20 11.38 -26.32
CA GLU A 208 1.76 10.47 -27.32
C GLU A 208 2.84 9.54 -26.72
N GLU A 209 3.69 10.04 -25.83
CA GLU A 209 4.63 9.19 -25.11
C GLU A 209 3.89 8.15 -24.24
N ALA A 210 2.90 8.59 -23.47
CA ALA A 210 2.09 7.71 -22.63
C ALA A 210 1.36 6.64 -23.46
N LYS A 211 0.80 7.01 -24.61
CA LYS A 211 0.13 6.08 -25.53
C LYS A 211 1.08 4.99 -26.02
N ARG A 212 2.27 5.35 -26.50
CA ARG A 212 3.31 4.40 -26.92
C ARG A 212 3.70 3.44 -25.77
N LEU A 213 3.82 3.98 -24.56
CA LEU A 213 4.13 3.16 -23.37
C LEU A 213 2.98 2.20 -23.05
N MET A 214 1.73 2.66 -23.10
CA MET A 214 0.54 1.81 -22.89
C MET A 214 0.45 0.67 -23.90
N GLU A 215 0.80 0.90 -25.16
CA GLU A 215 0.90 -0.16 -26.18
C GLU A 215 1.98 -1.19 -25.86
N LYS A 216 3.10 -0.76 -25.25
CA LYS A 216 4.21 -1.64 -24.85
C LYS A 216 3.86 -2.52 -23.65
N VAL A 217 3.15 -2.00 -22.64
CA VAL A 217 2.90 -2.68 -21.34
C VAL A 217 2.41 -4.13 -21.46
N PRO A 218 1.40 -4.48 -22.29
CA PRO A 218 0.90 -5.87 -22.37
C PRO A 218 1.95 -6.89 -22.85
N THR A 219 2.95 -6.44 -23.62
CA THR A 219 4.03 -7.25 -24.20
C THR A 219 5.16 -7.53 -23.21
N LEU A 220 5.29 -6.71 -22.16
CA LEU A 220 6.37 -6.79 -21.17
C LEU A 220 6.09 -7.75 -20.01
N ARG A 221 4.94 -8.43 -20.02
CA ARG A 221 4.54 -9.32 -18.92
C ARG A 221 5.45 -10.53 -18.83
N GLN A 222 5.96 -10.77 -17.63
CA GLN A 222 6.71 -11.94 -17.26
C GLN A 222 5.80 -13.03 -16.69
N LYS A 223 6.32 -14.25 -16.69
CA LYS A 223 5.68 -15.42 -16.06
C LYS A 223 6.68 -16.09 -15.14
N ILE A 224 6.21 -16.48 -13.96
CA ILE A 224 6.96 -17.29 -13.01
C ILE A 224 6.30 -18.66 -12.97
N ALA A 225 7.06 -19.72 -13.28
CA ALA A 225 6.56 -21.09 -13.40
C ALA A 225 5.27 -21.20 -14.27
N GLY A 226 5.28 -20.51 -15.42
CA GLY A 226 4.16 -20.48 -16.37
C GLY A 226 2.95 -19.62 -15.95
N LYS A 227 2.94 -19.07 -14.73
CA LYS A 227 1.85 -18.19 -14.25
C LYS A 227 2.25 -16.73 -14.39
N SER A 228 1.35 -15.90 -14.95
CA SER A 228 1.55 -14.45 -15.00
C SER A 228 1.54 -13.85 -13.61
N ILE A 229 2.39 -12.85 -13.39
CA ILE A 229 2.43 -12.06 -12.16
C ILE A 229 1.10 -11.27 -12.05
N PRO A 230 0.36 -11.35 -10.93
CA PRO A 230 -0.98 -10.74 -10.82
C PRO A 230 -1.01 -9.23 -11.10
N VAL A 231 -0.03 -8.48 -10.58
CA VAL A 231 0.06 -7.02 -10.76
C VAL A 231 0.39 -6.66 -12.21
N GLU A 232 1.29 -7.39 -12.87
CA GLU A 232 1.55 -7.19 -14.30
C GLU A 232 0.33 -7.46 -15.18
N LYS A 233 -0.47 -8.47 -14.79
CA LYS A 233 -1.76 -8.73 -15.47
C LYS A 233 -2.75 -7.58 -15.25
N PHE A 234 -2.76 -6.97 -14.07
CA PHE A 234 -3.59 -5.81 -13.76
C PHE A 234 -3.20 -4.61 -14.62
N VAL A 235 -1.94 -4.16 -14.59
CA VAL A 235 -1.51 -3.00 -15.38
C VAL A 235 -1.67 -3.23 -16.89
N ALA A 236 -1.49 -4.46 -17.39
CA ALA A 236 -1.76 -4.78 -18.79
C ALA A 236 -3.26 -4.79 -19.16
N ARG A 237 -4.17 -4.98 -18.20
CA ARG A 237 -5.61 -4.77 -18.43
C ARG A 237 -5.92 -3.28 -18.50
N LYS A 238 -5.37 -2.48 -17.58
CA LYS A 238 -5.55 -1.02 -17.58
C LYS A 238 -4.97 -0.37 -18.83
N ALA A 239 -3.79 -0.80 -19.29
CA ALA A 239 -3.20 -0.34 -20.54
C ALA A 239 -4.07 -0.69 -21.77
N ARG A 240 -4.68 -1.88 -21.82
CA ARG A 240 -5.64 -2.22 -22.88
C ARG A 240 -6.92 -1.40 -22.80
N LYS A 241 -7.42 -1.11 -21.58
CA LYS A 241 -8.54 -0.18 -21.37
C LYS A 241 -8.20 1.20 -21.93
N PHE A 242 -7.01 1.73 -21.63
CA PHE A 242 -6.51 2.98 -22.21
C PHE A 242 -6.54 2.93 -23.73
N ILE A 243 -5.96 1.91 -24.37
CA ILE A 243 -5.90 1.79 -25.83
C ILE A 243 -7.29 1.78 -26.46
N SER A 244 -8.27 1.13 -25.83
CA SER A 244 -9.64 1.07 -26.38
C SER A 244 -10.42 2.38 -26.28
N GLN A 245 -10.07 3.27 -25.34
CA GLN A 245 -10.83 4.50 -25.07
C GLN A 245 -10.02 5.80 -25.24
N ASN A 246 -8.72 5.68 -25.49
CA ASN A 246 -7.73 6.76 -25.60
C ASN A 246 -7.64 7.68 -24.35
N ARG A 247 -7.94 7.14 -23.16
CA ARG A 247 -7.89 7.85 -21.86
C ARG A 247 -7.91 6.86 -20.68
N LEU A 248 -7.62 7.32 -19.47
CA LEU A 248 -7.94 6.63 -18.21
C LEU A 248 -8.39 7.65 -17.18
N ALA A 249 -9.39 7.33 -16.35
CA ALA A 249 -9.74 8.15 -15.19
C ALA A 249 -8.79 7.87 -14.03
N LEU A 250 -8.24 8.92 -13.41
CA LEU A 250 -7.44 8.85 -12.19
C LEU A 250 -6.29 7.81 -12.21
N PRO A 251 -5.52 7.64 -13.30
CA PRO A 251 -4.61 6.50 -13.44
C PRO A 251 -3.45 6.52 -12.43
N ALA A 252 -2.95 7.70 -12.07
CA ALA A 252 -1.93 7.85 -11.03
C ALA A 252 -2.50 7.56 -9.63
N LEU A 253 -3.74 7.98 -9.34
CA LEU A 253 -4.32 7.73 -8.01
C LEU A 253 -4.71 6.25 -7.83
N GLU A 254 -5.13 5.57 -8.89
CA GLU A 254 -5.38 4.12 -8.87
C GLU A 254 -4.09 3.32 -8.61
N ILE A 255 -2.96 3.73 -9.21
CA ILE A 255 -1.67 3.09 -8.93
C ILE A 255 -1.17 3.42 -7.51
N SER A 256 -1.41 4.65 -7.04
CA SER A 256 -1.15 5.06 -5.65
C SER A 256 -1.90 4.19 -4.65
N TYR A 257 -3.17 3.86 -4.91
CA TYR A 257 -3.91 2.92 -4.08
C TYR A 257 -3.29 1.52 -4.12
N THR A 258 -3.01 1.02 -5.33
CA THR A 258 -2.50 -0.35 -5.55
C THR A 258 -1.20 -0.62 -4.81
N PHE A 259 -0.33 0.39 -4.69
CA PHE A 259 0.95 0.30 -3.99
C PHE A 259 0.97 1.02 -2.64
N ALA A 260 -0.20 1.23 -2.02
CA ALA A 260 -0.38 1.79 -0.68
C ALA A 260 0.16 3.23 -0.47
N ALA A 261 0.44 3.99 -1.53
CA ALA A 261 0.89 5.37 -1.45
C ALA A 261 -0.16 6.28 -0.78
N ILE A 262 -1.45 6.06 -1.03
CA ILE A 262 -2.53 6.85 -0.39
C ILE A 262 -2.50 6.67 1.14
N ALA A 263 -2.16 5.47 1.62
CA ALA A 263 -2.09 5.19 3.06
C ALA A 263 -0.97 5.95 3.78
N HIS A 264 0.08 6.30 3.03
CA HIS A 264 1.26 7.02 3.52
C HIS A 264 1.21 8.52 3.19
N ALA A 265 0.12 8.99 2.57
CA ALA A 265 -0.03 10.40 2.22
C ALA A 265 -0.27 11.25 3.48
N PRO A 266 0.39 12.41 3.62
CA PRO A 266 0.02 13.40 4.62
C PRO A 266 -1.42 13.87 4.41
N ARG A 267 -2.11 14.21 5.50
CA ARG A 267 -3.51 14.65 5.45
C ARG A 267 -3.70 15.86 4.52
N ARG A 268 -2.78 16.84 4.57
CA ARG A 268 -2.79 17.99 3.64
C ARG A 268 -2.81 17.57 2.17
N VAL A 269 -2.11 16.50 1.80
CA VAL A 269 -2.02 16.03 0.41
C VAL A 269 -3.34 15.39 -0.01
N LEU A 270 -3.96 14.60 0.88
CA LEU A 270 -5.27 14.02 0.63
C LEU A 270 -6.32 15.12 0.33
N GLU A 271 -6.37 16.17 1.16
CA GLU A 271 -7.36 17.24 1.03
C GLU A 271 -7.05 18.21 -0.12
N THR A 272 -5.78 18.57 -0.36
CA THR A 272 -5.43 19.64 -1.32
C THR A 272 -5.00 19.15 -2.70
N ARG A 273 -4.67 17.85 -2.83
CA ARG A 273 -4.22 17.26 -4.10
C ARG A 273 -5.13 16.12 -4.53
N MET A 274 -5.29 15.08 -3.72
CA MET A 274 -5.93 13.83 -4.17
C MET A 274 -7.45 13.96 -4.31
N LEU A 275 -8.15 14.43 -3.26
CA LEU A 275 -9.62 14.60 -3.29
C LEU A 275 -10.09 15.57 -4.37
N PRO A 276 -9.45 16.73 -4.61
CA PRO A 276 -9.84 17.63 -5.68
C PRO A 276 -9.79 16.96 -7.07
N GLU A 277 -8.79 16.14 -7.37
CA GLU A 277 -8.72 15.42 -8.64
C GLU A 277 -9.87 14.41 -8.78
N VAL A 278 -10.22 13.71 -7.69
CA VAL A 278 -11.37 12.81 -7.67
C VAL A 278 -12.68 13.56 -7.92
N HIS A 279 -12.90 14.67 -7.20
CA HIS A 279 -14.12 15.48 -7.33
C HIS A 279 -14.27 16.07 -8.74
N LYS A 280 -13.17 16.49 -9.39
CA LYS A 280 -13.20 16.94 -10.80
C LYS A 280 -13.74 15.85 -11.72
N VAL A 281 -13.30 14.60 -11.55
CA VAL A 281 -13.76 13.47 -12.35
C VAL A 281 -15.22 13.14 -12.05
N VAL A 282 -15.64 13.12 -10.78
CA VAL A 282 -17.05 12.91 -10.41
C VAL A 282 -17.95 13.99 -11.02
N ALA A 283 -17.55 15.26 -10.96
CA ALA A 283 -18.30 16.37 -11.54
C ALA A 283 -18.40 16.26 -13.06
N TYR A 284 -17.29 15.94 -13.75
CA TYR A 284 -17.27 15.71 -15.19
C TYR A 284 -18.21 14.58 -15.60
N LEU A 285 -18.13 13.44 -14.91
CA LEU A 285 -18.98 12.28 -15.19
C LEU A 285 -20.45 12.63 -14.97
N THR A 286 -20.79 13.24 -13.83
CA THR A 286 -22.19 13.62 -13.51
C THR A 286 -22.79 14.54 -14.58
N ALA A 287 -21.99 15.45 -15.16
CA ALA A 287 -22.40 16.29 -16.27
C ALA A 287 -22.47 15.55 -17.63
N ASN A 288 -21.81 14.39 -17.75
CA ASN A 288 -21.67 13.62 -19.00
C ASN A 288 -21.99 12.12 -18.80
N PRO A 289 -23.25 11.76 -18.45
CA PRO A 289 -23.65 10.39 -18.12
C PRO A 289 -23.56 9.39 -19.30
N GLY A 290 -23.42 9.89 -20.54
CA GLY A 290 -23.26 9.09 -21.75
C GLY A 290 -21.81 8.83 -22.17
N SER A 291 -20.82 9.20 -21.34
CA SER A 291 -19.41 8.98 -21.68
C SER A 291 -19.06 7.48 -21.75
N THR A 292 -18.24 7.09 -22.74
CA THR A 292 -17.79 5.70 -22.90
C THR A 292 -17.10 5.20 -21.63
N GLY A 293 -17.50 4.06 -21.07
CA GLY A 293 -16.91 3.54 -19.83
C GLY A 293 -17.33 4.29 -18.55
N TYR A 294 -18.43 5.04 -18.60
CA TYR A 294 -18.95 5.86 -17.49
C TYR A 294 -18.95 5.13 -16.14
N TRP A 295 -19.54 3.94 -16.07
CA TRP A 295 -19.72 3.24 -14.79
C TRP A 295 -18.41 2.72 -14.20
N ASP A 296 -17.47 2.28 -15.03
CA ASP A 296 -16.12 1.92 -14.59
C ASP A 296 -15.41 3.12 -13.96
N ASP A 297 -15.49 4.29 -14.61
CA ASP A 297 -14.80 5.49 -14.15
C ASP A 297 -15.50 6.15 -12.95
N TYR A 298 -16.84 6.13 -12.91
CA TYR A 298 -17.63 6.62 -11.78
C TYR A 298 -17.36 5.78 -10.53
N CYS A 299 -17.41 4.44 -10.65
CA CYS A 299 -17.11 3.57 -9.53
C CYS A 299 -15.66 3.68 -9.08
N LEU A 300 -14.70 3.88 -10.01
CA LEU A 300 -13.30 4.14 -9.65
C LEU A 300 -13.16 5.44 -8.86
N ALA A 301 -13.80 6.52 -9.32
CA ALA A 301 -13.75 7.82 -8.66
C ALA A 301 -14.37 7.75 -7.25
N ARG A 302 -15.57 7.17 -7.11
CA ARG A 302 -16.22 7.00 -5.80
C ARG A 302 -15.42 6.06 -4.88
N PHE A 303 -14.82 5.00 -5.42
CA PHE A 303 -13.95 4.13 -4.64
C PHE A 303 -12.73 4.90 -4.07
N LEU A 304 -12.02 5.64 -4.92
CA LEU A 304 -10.84 6.41 -4.50
C LEU A 304 -11.21 7.57 -3.56
N GLU A 305 -12.37 8.20 -3.76
CA GLU A 305 -12.94 9.18 -2.81
C GLU A 305 -13.14 8.56 -1.44
N GLY A 306 -13.78 7.38 -1.39
CA GLY A 306 -14.01 6.62 -0.18
C GLY A 306 -12.72 6.32 0.57
N VAL A 307 -11.70 5.85 -0.16
CA VAL A 307 -10.37 5.56 0.42
C VAL A 307 -9.71 6.83 0.96
N CYS A 308 -9.64 7.91 0.17
CA CYS A 308 -9.02 9.16 0.60
C CYS A 308 -9.72 9.74 1.84
N LEU A 309 -11.05 9.81 1.84
CA LEU A 309 -11.83 10.29 2.98
C LEU A 309 -11.66 9.40 4.22
N ARG A 310 -11.53 8.07 4.06
CA ARG A 310 -11.21 7.17 5.16
C ARG A 310 -9.89 7.54 5.82
N PHE A 311 -8.84 7.83 5.04
CA PHE A 311 -7.54 8.25 5.58
C PHE A 311 -7.52 9.69 6.11
N VAL A 312 -8.43 10.56 5.65
CA VAL A 312 -8.66 11.88 6.27
C VAL A 312 -9.29 11.73 7.65
N ALA A 313 -10.31 10.87 7.78
CA ALA A 313 -11.00 10.61 9.05
C ALA A 313 -10.15 9.78 10.03
N PHE A 314 -9.46 8.78 9.50
CA PHE A 314 -8.68 7.78 10.24
C PHE A 314 -7.35 7.54 9.51
N PRO A 315 -6.33 8.38 9.79
CA PRO A 315 -4.96 8.13 9.35
C PRO A 315 -4.46 6.76 9.82
N ASP A 316 -3.38 6.26 9.22
CA ASP A 316 -2.74 5.04 9.71
C ASP A 316 -2.39 5.16 11.21
N PRO A 317 -2.58 4.11 12.04
CA PRO A 317 -2.32 4.18 13.48
C PRO A 317 -0.91 4.65 13.87
N ASP A 318 0.06 4.43 12.98
CA ASP A 318 1.46 4.80 13.17
C ASP A 318 1.85 6.11 12.46
N ALA A 319 0.91 6.80 11.82
CA ALA A 319 1.12 8.11 11.22
C ALA A 319 1.49 9.17 12.27
N LEU A 320 2.49 10.01 11.96
CA LEU A 320 2.85 11.18 12.77
C LEU A 320 2.17 12.42 12.21
N LEU A 321 0.99 12.73 12.76
CA LEU A 321 0.20 13.88 12.34
C LEU A 321 0.96 15.19 12.53
N ASP A 322 0.97 16.02 11.49
CA ASP A 322 1.50 17.37 11.57
C ASP A 322 0.47 18.28 12.28
N PRO A 323 0.84 19.00 13.36
CA PRO A 323 -0.05 19.96 13.98
C PRO A 323 -0.54 21.04 12.98
N ALA A 324 0.28 21.41 12.00
CA ALA A 324 -0.11 22.37 10.96
C ALA A 324 -1.17 21.79 10.01
N ASP A 325 -1.09 20.51 9.67
CA ASP A 325 -2.11 19.82 8.89
C ASP A 325 -3.45 19.78 9.64
N SER A 326 -3.41 19.57 10.96
CA SER A 326 -4.62 19.56 11.79
C SER A 326 -5.25 20.95 11.90
N ALA A 327 -4.43 22.00 12.03
CA ALA A 327 -4.91 23.38 12.10
C ALA A 327 -5.48 23.89 10.76
N SER A 328 -5.01 23.34 9.63
CA SER A 328 -5.46 23.69 8.28
C SER A 328 -6.50 22.73 7.70
N ALA A 329 -6.93 21.73 8.48
CA ALA A 329 -7.90 20.73 8.07
C ALA A 329 -9.24 21.36 7.68
N THR A 330 -9.72 21.04 6.48
CA THR A 330 -10.96 21.59 5.92
C THR A 330 -12.15 20.65 6.09
N ILE A 331 -11.92 19.36 6.27
CA ILE A 331 -12.95 18.33 6.38
C ILE A 331 -12.97 17.78 7.81
N SER A 332 -14.10 17.81 8.50
CA SER A 332 -14.19 17.20 9.83
C SER A 332 -14.06 15.68 9.77
N ARG A 333 -13.73 15.03 10.89
CA ARG A 333 -13.69 13.55 10.96
C ARG A 333 -15.05 12.94 10.63
N ASP A 334 -16.13 13.55 11.10
CA ASP A 334 -17.48 13.05 10.90
C ASP A 334 -17.92 13.20 9.44
N ASP A 335 -17.65 14.36 8.82
CA ASP A 335 -17.93 14.59 7.40
C ASP A 335 -17.11 13.65 6.50
N ALA A 336 -15.83 13.47 6.82
CA ALA A 336 -14.97 12.54 6.09
C ALA A 336 -15.46 11.08 6.25
N SER A 337 -15.89 10.68 7.45
CA SER A 337 -16.44 9.34 7.68
C SER A 337 -17.75 9.12 6.92
N ALA A 338 -18.66 10.09 6.96
CA ALA A 338 -19.94 10.04 6.25
C ALA A 338 -19.75 10.04 4.73
N GLY A 339 -18.87 10.90 4.21
CA GLY A 339 -18.53 10.95 2.80
C GLY A 339 -17.85 9.67 2.32
N SER A 340 -16.94 9.10 3.14
CA SER A 340 -16.28 7.82 2.84
C SER A 340 -17.31 6.68 2.71
N LYS A 341 -18.23 6.59 3.67
CA LYS A 341 -19.34 5.64 3.67
C LYS A 341 -20.20 5.78 2.41
N ALA A 342 -20.67 6.99 2.12
CA ALA A 342 -21.52 7.27 0.96
C ALA A 342 -20.81 6.99 -0.38
N ALA A 343 -19.49 7.17 -0.43
CA ALA A 343 -18.71 6.88 -1.63
C ALA A 343 -18.63 5.37 -1.92
N PHE A 344 -18.38 4.55 -0.90
CA PHE A 344 -18.41 3.09 -1.06
C PHE A 344 -19.82 2.55 -1.33
N GLU A 345 -20.86 3.10 -0.69
CA GLU A 345 -22.25 2.73 -0.95
C GLU A 345 -22.65 2.97 -2.41
N ALA A 346 -22.18 4.08 -3.02
CA ALA A 346 -22.37 4.34 -4.44
C ALA A 346 -21.68 3.28 -5.34
N VAL A 347 -20.52 2.75 -4.92
CA VAL A 347 -19.86 1.64 -5.63
C VAL A 347 -20.68 0.35 -5.51
N PHE A 348 -21.31 0.08 -4.37
CA PHE A 348 -22.18 -1.08 -4.22
C PHE A 348 -23.44 -0.96 -5.10
N GLU A 349 -24.05 0.23 -5.12
CA GLU A 349 -25.25 0.51 -5.91
C GLU A 349 -25.00 0.36 -7.42
N HIS A 350 -23.85 0.83 -7.90
CA HIS A 350 -23.53 0.88 -9.32
C HIS A 350 -22.55 -0.18 -9.81
N GLY A 351 -22.02 -1.00 -8.90
CA GLY A 351 -21.13 -2.12 -9.19
C GLY A 351 -21.63 -3.07 -10.29
N PRO A 352 -22.92 -3.46 -10.30
CA PRO A 352 -23.49 -4.28 -11.38
C PRO A 352 -23.48 -3.65 -12.78
N LYS A 353 -23.17 -2.35 -12.89
CA LYS A 353 -23.08 -1.61 -14.17
C LYS A 353 -21.65 -1.52 -14.71
N ILE A 354 -20.64 -1.95 -13.93
CA ILE A 354 -19.24 -1.96 -14.36
C ILE A 354 -19.02 -2.97 -15.50
N GLU A 355 -18.22 -2.59 -16.50
CA GLU A 355 -17.94 -3.43 -17.66
C GLU A 355 -16.59 -4.15 -17.60
N LEU A 356 -15.56 -3.53 -17.02
CA LEU A 356 -14.17 -4.02 -17.05
C LEU A 356 -13.54 -4.11 -15.66
N ASP A 357 -13.69 -3.07 -14.85
CA ASP A 357 -12.95 -2.86 -13.60
C ASP A 357 -13.64 -3.49 -12.38
N HIS A 358 -14.26 -4.68 -12.54
CA HIS A 358 -15.04 -5.39 -11.52
C HIS A 358 -14.37 -5.55 -10.13
N HIS A 359 -13.03 -5.50 -10.07
CA HIS A 359 -12.29 -5.53 -8.81
C HIS A 359 -12.72 -4.44 -7.81
N LEU A 360 -13.22 -3.30 -8.30
CA LEU A 360 -13.62 -2.15 -7.47
C LEU A 360 -14.70 -2.53 -6.45
N VAL A 361 -15.68 -3.37 -6.81
CA VAL A 361 -16.75 -3.78 -5.88
C VAL A 361 -16.17 -4.56 -4.70
N TYR A 362 -15.28 -5.52 -4.98
CA TYR A 362 -14.66 -6.35 -3.95
C TYR A 362 -13.72 -5.55 -3.04
N TYR A 363 -12.93 -4.66 -3.64
CA TYR A 363 -12.06 -3.77 -2.88
C TYR A 363 -12.85 -2.73 -2.08
N ALA A 364 -13.99 -2.26 -2.57
CA ALA A 364 -14.89 -1.37 -1.82
C ALA A 364 -15.46 -2.06 -0.58
N HIS A 365 -15.86 -3.35 -0.65
CA HIS A 365 -16.29 -4.09 0.54
C HIS A 365 -15.17 -4.23 1.57
N TYR A 366 -13.93 -4.47 1.12
CA TYR A 366 -12.78 -4.52 2.02
C TYR A 366 -12.50 -3.16 2.69
N GLU A 367 -12.45 -2.06 1.93
CA GLU A 367 -12.18 -0.74 2.50
C GLU A 367 -13.34 -0.21 3.36
N TYR A 368 -14.60 -0.53 2.99
CA TYR A 368 -15.77 -0.26 3.81
C TYR A 368 -15.74 -1.04 5.13
N GLY A 369 -15.36 -2.31 5.10
CA GLY A 369 -15.18 -3.11 6.33
C GLY A 369 -14.11 -2.50 7.25
N ARG A 370 -13.01 -1.98 6.69
CA ARG A 370 -12.01 -1.23 7.46
C ARG A 370 -12.57 0.06 8.05
N LEU A 371 -13.34 0.83 7.29
CA LEU A 371 -14.03 2.02 7.79
C LEU A 371 -14.97 1.69 8.96
N MET A 372 -15.77 0.62 8.85
CA MET A 372 -16.68 0.19 9.92
C MET A 372 -15.90 -0.22 11.17
N ALA A 373 -14.76 -0.91 11.02
CA ALA A 373 -13.89 -1.23 12.14
C ALA A 373 -13.33 0.03 12.83
N CYS A 374 -12.95 1.07 12.05
CA CYS A 374 -12.53 2.35 12.60
C CYS A 374 -13.66 3.09 13.35
N LEU A 375 -14.92 2.87 12.95
CA LEU A 375 -16.13 3.41 13.58
C LEU A 375 -16.64 2.54 14.74
N ASP A 376 -15.86 1.56 15.19
CA ASP A 376 -16.21 0.61 16.26
C ASP A 376 -17.47 -0.27 15.95
N ASP A 377 -17.86 -0.39 14.67
CA ASP A 377 -18.89 -1.34 14.22
C ASP A 377 -18.23 -2.65 13.72
N GLU A 378 -17.74 -3.44 14.68
CA GLU A 378 -17.07 -4.72 14.40
C GLU A 378 -17.99 -5.75 13.71
N ALA A 379 -19.29 -5.68 13.99
CA ALA A 379 -20.26 -6.61 13.41
C ALA A 379 -20.41 -6.37 11.90
N GLU A 380 -20.59 -5.12 11.48
CA GLU A 380 -20.65 -4.78 10.06
C GLU A 380 -19.28 -4.96 9.40
N ALA A 381 -18.18 -4.59 10.06
CA ALA A 381 -16.82 -4.83 9.54
C ALA A 381 -16.58 -6.32 9.19
N LYS A 382 -16.91 -7.21 10.14
CA LYS A 382 -16.79 -8.66 9.95
C LYS A 382 -17.65 -9.16 8.78
N LYS A 383 -18.91 -8.74 8.71
CA LYS A 383 -19.82 -9.11 7.61
C LYS A 383 -19.24 -8.72 6.25
N GLN A 384 -18.66 -7.54 6.13
CA GLN A 384 -18.08 -7.02 4.89
C GLN A 384 -16.82 -7.82 4.49
N PHE A 385 -15.97 -8.19 5.45
CA PHE A 385 -14.84 -9.09 5.20
C PHE A 385 -15.28 -10.49 4.79
N GLU A 386 -16.32 -11.04 5.43
CA GLU A 386 -16.88 -12.35 5.09
C GLU A 386 -17.47 -12.38 3.67
N LEU A 387 -18.07 -11.29 3.19
CA LEU A 387 -18.51 -11.17 1.79
C LEU A 387 -17.35 -11.38 0.82
N VAL A 388 -16.22 -10.70 1.03
CA VAL A 388 -15.03 -10.83 0.18
C VAL A 388 -14.41 -12.23 0.26
N LEU A 389 -14.40 -12.83 1.45
CA LEU A 389 -13.83 -14.16 1.69
C LEU A 389 -14.73 -15.33 1.26
N SER A 390 -16.05 -15.09 1.10
CA SER A 390 -17.03 -16.12 0.78
C SER A 390 -16.74 -16.83 -0.56
N GLY A 391 -16.06 -16.15 -1.49
CA GLY A 391 -15.90 -16.61 -2.86
C GLY A 391 -17.17 -16.48 -3.70
N ASN A 392 -18.25 -15.95 -3.13
CA ASN A 392 -19.47 -15.62 -3.85
C ASN A 392 -19.24 -14.39 -4.75
N HIS A 393 -20.09 -14.26 -5.76
CA HIS A 393 -20.11 -13.06 -6.59
C HIS A 393 -20.80 -11.93 -5.82
N LEU A 394 -20.11 -10.80 -5.70
CA LEU A 394 -20.64 -9.59 -5.04
C LEU A 394 -21.32 -8.64 -6.02
N GLU A 395 -21.15 -8.89 -7.31
CA GLU A 395 -21.86 -8.22 -8.40
C GLU A 395 -22.09 -9.21 -9.54
N VAL A 396 -23.10 -8.93 -10.36
CA VAL A 396 -23.30 -9.57 -11.66
C VAL A 396 -23.39 -8.47 -12.70
N GLY A 397 -22.30 -8.27 -13.43
CA GLY A 397 -22.20 -7.23 -14.45
C GLY A 397 -23.14 -7.44 -15.64
N PRO A 398 -23.18 -6.48 -16.59
CA PRO A 398 -24.14 -6.47 -17.70
C PRO A 398 -24.05 -7.69 -18.62
N SER A 399 -22.87 -8.32 -18.70
CA SER A 399 -22.66 -9.54 -19.48
C SER A 399 -23.33 -10.79 -18.89
N GLY A 400 -23.85 -10.72 -17.66
CA GLY A 400 -24.38 -11.85 -16.90
C GLY A 400 -23.33 -12.91 -16.53
N ARG A 401 -22.06 -12.71 -16.92
CA ARG A 401 -20.98 -13.67 -16.72
C ARG A 401 -20.33 -13.47 -15.36
N LYS A 402 -20.26 -14.59 -14.64
CA LYS A 402 -19.49 -14.75 -13.40
C LYS A 402 -17.98 -14.66 -13.71
N GLY A 403 -17.39 -13.49 -13.47
CA GLY A 403 -16.00 -13.18 -13.81
C GLY A 403 -15.01 -13.37 -12.65
N ARG A 404 -13.75 -13.69 -12.97
CA ARG A 404 -12.62 -13.48 -12.05
C ARG A 404 -12.20 -12.01 -12.12
N TYR A 405 -12.05 -11.35 -10.98
CA TYR A 405 -11.60 -9.97 -10.90
C TYR A 405 -10.07 -9.86 -10.72
N SER A 406 -9.52 -8.68 -11.03
CA SER A 406 -8.09 -8.40 -10.88
C SER A 406 -7.67 -8.43 -9.42
N LEU A 407 -6.46 -8.94 -9.14
CA LEU A 407 -5.85 -8.97 -7.80
C LEU A 407 -6.64 -9.73 -6.72
N ALA A 408 -7.56 -10.63 -7.11
CA ALA A 408 -8.41 -11.37 -6.16
C ALA A 408 -7.64 -12.09 -5.03
N ASN A 409 -6.54 -12.77 -5.33
CA ASN A 409 -5.76 -13.47 -4.30
C ASN A 409 -5.10 -12.48 -3.31
N ALA A 410 -4.64 -11.33 -3.81
CA ALA A 410 -4.04 -10.28 -2.99
C ALA A 410 -5.08 -9.70 -2.04
N LEU A 411 -6.30 -9.42 -2.55
CA LEU A 411 -7.42 -8.98 -1.74
C LEU A 411 -7.79 -10.02 -0.68
N GLN A 412 -8.00 -11.28 -1.06
CA GLN A 412 -8.34 -12.34 -0.10
C GLN A 412 -7.31 -12.47 1.02
N MET A 413 -6.02 -12.36 0.71
CA MET A 413 -4.97 -12.40 1.73
C MET A 413 -5.09 -11.22 2.70
N ARG A 414 -5.26 -9.99 2.19
CA ARG A 414 -5.42 -8.78 3.00
C ARG A 414 -6.70 -8.82 3.84
N THR A 415 -7.80 -9.33 3.29
CA THR A 415 -9.07 -9.44 4.01
C THR A 415 -9.01 -10.47 5.13
N ASN A 416 -8.37 -11.64 4.90
CA ASN A 416 -8.14 -12.61 5.98
C ASN A 416 -7.32 -11.98 7.11
N ALA A 417 -6.23 -11.28 6.77
CA ALA A 417 -5.40 -10.62 7.77
C ALA A 417 -6.15 -9.52 8.55
N ALA A 418 -7.02 -8.76 7.86
CA ALA A 418 -7.83 -7.74 8.51
C ALA A 418 -8.85 -8.35 9.47
N LEU A 419 -9.52 -9.44 9.05
CA LEU A 419 -10.46 -10.16 9.89
C LEU A 419 -9.79 -10.77 11.13
N ASP A 420 -8.61 -11.39 10.96
CA ASP A 420 -7.82 -11.95 12.08
C ASP A 420 -7.42 -10.86 13.10
N ALA A 421 -7.19 -9.62 12.65
CA ALA A 421 -6.73 -8.51 13.46
C ALA A 421 -7.83 -7.52 13.88
N LEU A 422 -9.11 -7.82 13.63
CA LEU A 422 -10.22 -6.89 13.90
C LEU A 422 -10.24 -6.40 15.37
N HIS A 423 -9.94 -7.31 16.31
CA HIS A 423 -9.85 -7.04 17.74
C HIS A 423 -8.71 -6.07 18.15
N GLN A 424 -7.75 -5.80 17.25
CA GLN A 424 -6.57 -4.98 17.55
C GLN A 424 -6.79 -3.49 17.30
N LYS A 425 -7.91 -3.10 16.66
CA LYS A 425 -8.23 -1.71 16.29
C LYS A 425 -7.10 -1.00 15.52
N ARG A 426 -6.43 -1.75 14.62
CA ARG A 426 -5.31 -1.28 13.77
C ARG A 426 -5.64 -1.24 12.28
N LEU A 427 -6.90 -1.43 11.91
CA LEU A 427 -7.34 -1.57 10.52
C LEU A 427 -7.44 -0.26 9.77
#